data_AF-A0A954I338-F1
#
_entry.id   AF-A0A954I338-F1
#
_cell.length_a   1.000
_cell.length_b   1.000
_cell.length_c   1.000
_cell.angle_alpha   90.00
_cell.angle_beta   90.00
_cell.angle_gamma   90.00
#
_symmetry.space_group_name_H-M   'P 1'
#
loop_
_entity.id
_entity.type
_entity.pdbx_description
1 polymer ?
#
loop_
_entity_poly.entity_id
_entity_poly.type
_entity_poly.pdbx_seq_one_letter_code
_entity_poly.pdbx_strand_id
1 'polypeptide(L)'
;MDGNDFGPPPEHNPFAAPRETQMTAANPMGLTGHVKVIGILMMVQGGLVAFMGLGMFAVAVFMFYMFQDLVQQQNANPNAFGGPGPPGGFEWFIPAMYSLMGVFLIGLAVMSIHAGARMTRFQSRTYGVVALSVGMLASLTCYCAPTSIALLIYGLIVLMNEPVQRAFRLVQDGASVEEMERAMRMPG
;
A
#
# COMPACT_ATOMS: atom_id res chain seq x y z
N MET A 1 -66.37 -8.26 -4.79
CA MET A 1 -65.75 -9.60 -4.88
C MET A 1 -64.28 -9.38 -4.55
N ASP A 2 -64.00 -9.34 -3.25
CA ASP A 2 -62.68 -8.96 -2.74
C ASP A 2 -61.90 -10.24 -2.45
N GLY A 3 -61.28 -10.77 -3.51
CA GLY A 3 -60.61 -12.07 -3.52
C GLY A 3 -59.10 -11.96 -3.31
N ASN A 4 -58.65 -11.40 -2.20
CA ASN A 4 -57.24 -11.42 -1.79
C ASN A 4 -57.13 -11.67 -0.28
N ASP A 5 -57.68 -12.79 0.19
CA ASP A 5 -57.42 -13.31 1.53
C ASP A 5 -56.25 -14.29 1.46
N PHE A 6 -55.05 -13.75 1.23
CA PHE A 6 -53.82 -14.50 1.44
C PHE A 6 -53.55 -14.50 2.93
N GLY A 7 -53.97 -15.57 3.59
CA GLY A 7 -53.71 -15.81 5.01
C GLY A 7 -52.22 -15.64 5.36
N PRO A 8 -51.90 -15.41 6.65
CA PRO A 8 -50.54 -15.16 7.08
C PRO A 8 -49.63 -16.29 6.61
N PRO A 9 -48.44 -15.98 6.05
CA PRO A 9 -47.53 -17.00 5.57
C PRO A 9 -47.19 -17.97 6.71
N PRO A 10 -47.10 -19.28 6.43
CA PRO A 10 -46.81 -20.28 7.44
C PRO A 10 -45.49 -19.95 8.16
N GLU A 11 -45.56 -19.91 9.49
CA GLU A 11 -44.51 -19.41 10.40
C GLU A 11 -43.20 -20.22 10.32
N HIS A 12 -43.23 -21.38 9.68
CA HIS A 12 -42.12 -22.30 9.58
C HIS A 12 -41.95 -22.79 8.14
N ASN A 13 -41.32 -21.99 7.28
CA ASN A 13 -40.86 -22.45 5.97
C ASN A 13 -39.36 -22.82 6.06
N PRO A 14 -39.01 -24.11 6.12
CA PRO A 14 -37.61 -24.56 6.20
C PRO A 14 -36.81 -24.30 4.89
N PHE A 15 -37.49 -23.91 3.82
CA PHE A 15 -36.90 -23.51 2.54
C PHE A 15 -36.96 -21.99 2.30
N ALA A 16 -37.38 -21.19 3.29
CA ALA A 16 -37.20 -19.76 3.20
C ALA A 16 -35.71 -19.47 3.07
N ALA A 17 -35.33 -18.70 2.04
CA ALA A 17 -33.97 -18.19 1.93
C ALA A 17 -33.58 -17.60 3.30
N PRO A 18 -32.40 -17.93 3.85
CA PRO A 18 -31.94 -17.36 5.11
C PRO A 18 -32.19 -15.86 5.05
N ARG A 19 -33.04 -15.34 5.95
CA ARG A 19 -33.39 -13.91 5.94
C ARG A 19 -32.07 -13.14 5.91
N GLU A 20 -31.84 -12.38 4.83
CA GLU A 20 -30.64 -11.54 4.67
C GLU A 20 -30.44 -10.59 5.87
N THR A 21 -31.47 -10.41 6.69
CA THR A 21 -31.48 -9.72 7.98
C THR A 21 -30.52 -10.29 9.03
N GLN A 22 -29.89 -11.45 8.78
CA GLN A 22 -28.88 -12.05 9.66
C GLN A 22 -27.56 -12.42 8.96
N MET A 23 -27.27 -11.89 7.77
CA MET A 23 -25.88 -11.54 7.48
C MET A 23 -25.55 -10.34 8.36
N THR A 24 -25.29 -10.67 9.63
CA THR A 24 -24.61 -9.92 10.66
C THR A 24 -24.70 -8.40 10.49
N ALA A 25 -25.34 -7.74 11.44
CA ALA A 25 -24.78 -6.49 11.96
C ALA A 25 -23.30 -6.79 12.26
N ALA A 26 -22.46 -6.65 11.23
CA ALA A 26 -21.05 -6.93 11.25
C ALA A 26 -20.56 -5.99 12.33
N ASN A 27 -20.20 -6.60 13.45
CA ASN A 27 -19.89 -5.94 14.71
C ASN A 27 -19.21 -4.60 14.37
N PRO A 28 -19.83 -3.43 14.63
CA PRO A 28 -19.33 -2.16 14.09
C PRO A 28 -17.89 -1.86 14.53
N MET A 29 -17.44 -2.54 15.60
CA MET A 29 -16.05 -2.58 16.07
C MET A 29 -15.07 -3.26 15.08
N GLY A 30 -15.52 -4.21 14.26
CA GLY A 30 -14.68 -4.98 13.32
C GLY A 30 -14.09 -4.15 12.17
N LEU A 31 -14.76 -3.06 11.77
CA LEU A 31 -14.24 -2.16 10.73
C LEU A 31 -13.08 -1.28 11.20
N THR A 32 -13.03 -0.91 12.48
CA THR A 32 -11.88 -0.15 13.01
C THR A 32 -10.60 -0.99 13.04
N GLY A 33 -10.74 -2.31 13.22
CA GLY A 33 -9.64 -3.26 13.08
C GLY A 33 -9.02 -3.29 11.68
N HIS A 34 -9.82 -3.05 10.63
CA HIS A 34 -9.32 -3.01 9.24
C HIS A 34 -8.32 -1.88 8.99
N VAL A 35 -8.44 -0.74 9.69
CA VAL A 35 -7.50 0.38 9.52
C VAL A 35 -6.09 -0.04 9.94
N LYS A 36 -5.96 -0.85 11.01
CA LYS A 36 -4.66 -1.41 11.43
C LYS A 36 -4.09 -2.37 10.39
N VAL A 37 -4.93 -3.20 9.77
CA VAL A 37 -4.51 -4.12 8.70
C VAL A 37 -3.94 -3.34 7.52
N ILE A 38 -4.60 -2.26 7.09
CA ILE A 38 -4.11 -1.40 6.00
C ILE A 38 -2.76 -0.78 6.36
N GLY A 39 -2.61 -0.27 7.59
CA GLY A 39 -1.34 0.28 8.06
C GLY A 39 -0.20 -0.74 8.01
N ILE A 40 -0.45 -1.98 8.43
CA ILE A 40 0.53 -3.07 8.37
C ILE A 40 0.86 -3.40 6.91
N LEU A 41 -0.13 -3.54 6.04
CA LEU A 41 0.08 -3.83 4.62
C LEU A 41 0.91 -2.74 3.93
N MET A 42 0.67 -1.46 4.27
CA MET A 42 1.49 -0.34 3.80
C MET A 42 2.95 -0.43 4.29
N MET A 43 3.17 -0.80 5.55
CA MET A 43 4.53 -0.99 6.09
C MET A 43 5.24 -2.15 5.39
N VAL A 44 4.55 -3.27 5.16
CA VAL A 44 5.11 -4.44 4.46
C VAL A 44 5.46 -4.08 3.02
N GLN A 45 4.56 -3.40 2.29
CA GLN A 45 4.85 -2.94 0.94
C GLN A 45 6.03 -1.95 0.91
N GLY A 46 6.07 -0.99 1.84
CA GLY A 46 7.20 -0.08 1.99
C GLY A 46 8.52 -0.83 2.25
N GLY A 47 8.49 -1.87 3.09
CA GLY A 47 9.65 -2.74 3.35
C GLY A 47 10.13 -3.50 2.11
N LEU A 48 9.21 -4.06 1.33
CA LEU A 48 9.55 -4.75 0.06
C LEU A 48 10.15 -3.78 -0.97
N VAL A 49 9.60 -2.57 -1.09
CA VAL A 49 10.15 -1.53 -1.96
C VAL A 49 11.53 -1.06 -1.47
N ALA A 50 11.72 -0.93 -0.15
CA ALA A 50 13.03 -0.62 0.42
C ALA A 50 14.07 -1.69 0.07
N PHE A 51 13.70 -2.97 0.20
CA PHE A 51 14.59 -4.09 -0.10
C PHE A 51 14.95 -4.14 -1.59
N MET A 52 13.98 -3.90 -2.48
CA MET A 52 14.22 -3.80 -3.92
C MET A 52 15.13 -2.60 -4.27
N GLY A 53 14.86 -1.42 -3.70
CA GLY A 53 15.68 -0.22 -3.90
C GLY A 53 17.11 -0.41 -3.40
N LEU A 54 17.27 -1.04 -2.24
CA LEU A 54 18.58 -1.40 -1.68
C LEU A 54 19.32 -2.41 -2.58
N GLY A 55 18.62 -3.42 -3.09
CA GLY A 55 19.18 -4.38 -4.04
C GLY A 55 19.65 -3.71 -5.33
N MET A 56 18.83 -2.82 -5.91
CA MET A 56 19.22 -2.05 -7.10
C MET A 56 20.42 -1.13 -6.83
N PHE A 57 20.46 -0.49 -5.66
CA PHE A 57 21.59 0.34 -5.27
C PHE A 57 22.87 -0.50 -5.11
N ALA A 58 22.78 -1.67 -4.47
CA ALA A 58 23.91 -2.59 -4.32
C ALA A 58 24.42 -3.09 -5.69
N VAL A 59 23.52 -3.43 -6.62
CA VAL A 59 23.89 -3.79 -8.00
C VAL A 59 24.57 -2.62 -8.72
N ALA A 60 24.08 -1.39 -8.56
CA ALA A 60 24.70 -0.21 -9.16
C ALA A 60 26.14 0.00 -8.65
N VAL A 61 26.36 -0.13 -7.33
CA VAL A 61 27.70 -0.06 -6.72
C VAL A 61 28.59 -1.19 -7.21
N PHE A 62 28.08 -2.42 -7.27
CA PHE A 62 28.82 -3.57 -7.77
C PHE A 62 29.22 -3.41 -9.25
N MET A 63 28.27 -2.99 -10.11
CA MET A 63 28.55 -2.71 -11.52
C MET A 63 29.59 -1.60 -11.67
N PHE A 64 29.57 -0.58 -10.81
CA PHE A 64 30.57 0.48 -10.84
C PHE A 64 31.99 -0.04 -10.62
N TYR A 65 32.21 -0.90 -9.62
CA TYR A 65 33.52 -1.53 -9.38
C TYR A 65 33.93 -2.48 -10.53
N MET A 66 32.98 -3.26 -11.04
CA MET A 66 33.25 -4.19 -12.15
C MET A 66 33.61 -3.45 -13.45
N PHE A 67 32.96 -2.33 -13.74
CA PHE A 67 33.28 -1.51 -14.92
C PHE A 67 34.67 -0.90 -14.84
N GLN A 68 35.12 -0.45 -13.67
CA GLN A 68 36.48 0.07 -13.50
C GLN A 68 37.54 -0.97 -13.85
N ASP A 69 37.35 -2.22 -13.42
CA ASP A 69 38.26 -3.32 -13.75
C ASP A 69 38.24 -3.64 -15.25
N LEU A 70 37.06 -3.65 -15.88
CA LEU A 70 36.93 -3.85 -17.32
C LEU A 70 37.64 -2.77 -18.14
N VAL A 71 37.47 -1.50 -17.75
CA VAL A 71 38.14 -0.36 -18.41
C VAL A 71 39.66 -0.48 -18.26
N GLN A 72 40.13 -0.89 -17.08
CA GLN A 72 41.56 -1.12 -16.85
C GLN A 72 42.11 -2.27 -17.70
N GLN A 73 41.36 -3.38 -17.83
CA GLN A 73 41.72 -4.51 -18.67
C GLN A 73 41.71 -4.17 -20.16
N GLN A 74 40.75 -3.36 -20.62
CA GLN A 74 40.66 -2.91 -22.01
C GLN A 74 41.84 -1.98 -22.37
N ASN A 75 42.27 -1.12 -21.44
CA ASN A 75 43.47 -0.31 -21.61
C ASN A 75 44.76 -1.16 -21.64
N ALA A 76 44.80 -2.27 -20.91
CA ALA A 76 45.93 -3.18 -20.89
C ALA A 76 45.99 -4.10 -22.13
N ASN A 77 44.84 -4.50 -22.66
CA ASN A 77 44.75 -5.38 -23.83
C ASN A 77 43.57 -4.98 -24.74
N PRO A 78 43.78 -4.08 -25.71
CA PRO A 78 42.72 -3.56 -26.58
C PRO A 78 42.08 -4.65 -27.47
N ASN A 79 42.68 -5.83 -27.59
CA ASN A 79 42.15 -6.94 -28.39
C ASN A 79 41.34 -7.95 -27.56
N ALA A 80 41.27 -7.80 -26.23
CA ALA A 80 40.59 -8.77 -25.35
C ALA A 80 39.06 -8.74 -25.49
N PHE A 81 38.48 -7.60 -25.87
CA PHE A 81 37.05 -7.42 -26.07
C PHE A 81 36.79 -7.13 -27.55
N GLY A 82 36.51 -8.16 -28.35
CA GLY A 82 36.40 -8.10 -29.82
C GLY A 82 35.17 -7.36 -30.38
N GLY A 83 34.61 -6.41 -29.65
CA GLY A 83 33.48 -5.58 -30.08
C GLY A 83 33.85 -4.10 -30.07
N PRO A 84 33.30 -3.27 -30.98
CA PRO A 84 33.38 -1.83 -30.86
C PRO A 84 32.83 -1.43 -29.48
N GLY A 85 33.66 -0.77 -28.67
CA GLY A 85 33.28 -0.33 -27.34
C GLY A 85 31.99 0.50 -27.39
N PRO A 86 31.17 0.49 -26.32
CA PRO A 86 29.99 1.32 -26.24
C PRO A 86 30.37 2.79 -26.51
N PRO A 87 29.51 3.57 -27.20
CA PRO A 87 29.80 4.96 -27.50
C PRO A 87 30.13 5.72 -26.21
N GLY A 88 31.20 6.52 -26.27
CA GLY A 88 31.76 7.22 -25.11
C GLY A 88 30.67 7.98 -24.34
N GLY A 89 30.52 7.63 -23.05
CA GLY A 89 29.53 8.21 -22.14
C GLY A 89 28.42 7.24 -21.69
N PHE A 90 28.12 6.19 -22.47
CA PHE A 90 27.08 5.22 -22.06
C PHE A 90 27.48 4.40 -20.83
N GLU A 91 28.80 4.19 -20.64
CA GLU A 91 29.39 3.47 -19.50
C GLU A 91 29.09 4.12 -18.15
N TRP A 92 29.07 5.45 -18.09
CA TRP A 92 28.77 6.20 -16.85
C TRP A 92 27.28 6.43 -16.68
N PHE A 93 26.54 6.52 -17.79
CA PHE A 93 25.12 6.79 -17.79
C PHE A 93 24.30 5.67 -17.14
N ILE A 94 24.57 4.41 -17.50
CA ILE A 94 23.85 3.25 -16.94
C ILE A 94 23.95 3.18 -15.41
N PRO A 95 25.15 3.07 -14.79
CA PRO A 95 25.26 2.93 -13.33
C PRO A 95 24.74 4.18 -12.60
N ALA A 96 24.91 5.38 -13.16
CA ALA A 96 24.35 6.60 -12.59
C ALA A 96 22.81 6.55 -12.56
N MET A 97 22.17 6.11 -13.64
CA MET A 97 20.71 5.97 -13.69
C MET A 97 20.19 4.91 -12.72
N TYR A 98 20.83 3.74 -12.64
CA TYR A 98 20.46 2.69 -11.68
C TYR A 98 20.65 3.14 -10.23
N SER A 99 21.73 3.86 -9.94
CA SER A 99 21.98 4.43 -8.61
C SER A 99 20.90 5.45 -8.23
N LEU A 100 20.58 6.38 -9.14
CA LEU A 100 19.53 7.37 -8.94
C LEU A 100 18.17 6.72 -8.70
N MET A 101 17.82 5.70 -9.48
CA MET A 101 16.57 4.96 -9.34
C MET A 101 16.51 4.20 -8.01
N GLY A 102 17.63 3.59 -7.57
CA GLY A 102 17.73 2.93 -6.27
C GLY A 102 17.52 3.89 -5.10
N VAL A 103 18.18 5.06 -5.12
CA VAL A 103 18.00 6.11 -4.10
C VAL A 103 16.57 6.62 -4.08
N PHE A 104 15.97 6.85 -5.25
CA PHE A 104 14.58 7.28 -5.37
C PHE A 104 13.61 6.26 -4.78
N LEU A 105 13.78 4.97 -5.06
CA LEU A 105 12.98 3.88 -4.49
C LEU A 105 13.11 3.80 -2.96
N ILE A 106 14.33 3.97 -2.44
CA ILE A 106 14.56 4.02 -0.98
C ILE A 106 13.81 5.22 -0.37
N GLY A 107 13.86 6.39 -1.01
CA GLY A 107 13.10 7.57 -0.56
C GLY A 107 11.59 7.34 -0.51
N LEU A 108 11.02 6.74 -1.56
CA LEU A 108 9.60 6.36 -1.61
C LEU A 108 9.24 5.33 -0.53
N ALA A 109 10.13 4.37 -0.27
CA ALA A 109 9.94 3.36 0.76
C ALA A 109 9.91 3.97 2.16
N VAL A 110 10.84 4.87 2.48
CA VAL A 110 10.88 5.60 3.77
C VAL A 110 9.61 6.43 3.96
N MET A 111 9.18 7.17 2.93
CA MET A 111 7.92 7.91 2.98
C MET A 111 6.72 7.01 3.22
N SER A 112 6.66 5.84 2.57
CA SER A 112 5.57 4.88 2.72
C SER A 112 5.52 4.28 4.12
N ILE A 113 6.68 3.93 4.69
CA ILE A 113 6.77 3.40 6.06
C ILE A 113 6.37 4.49 7.08
N HIS A 114 6.87 5.71 6.92
CA HIS A 114 6.54 6.82 7.81
C HIS A 114 5.05 7.19 7.73
N ALA A 115 4.46 7.15 6.54
CA ALA A 115 3.03 7.32 6.36
C ALA A 115 2.21 6.20 7.01
N GLY A 116 2.60 4.94 6.83
CA GLY A 116 1.96 3.80 7.50
C GLY A 116 2.03 3.92 9.02
N ALA A 117 3.18 4.35 9.57
CA ALA A 117 3.36 4.58 11.00
C ALA A 117 2.51 5.73 11.56
N ARG A 118 2.23 6.76 10.76
CA ARG A 118 1.28 7.81 11.17
C ARG A 118 -0.16 7.38 11.03
N MET A 119 -0.47 6.55 10.03
CA MET A 119 -1.82 6.04 9.80
C MET A 119 -2.28 5.12 10.93
N THR A 120 -1.37 4.35 11.53
CA THR A 120 -1.67 3.53 12.73
C THR A 120 -1.96 4.37 13.99
N ARG A 121 -1.55 5.65 14.01
CA ARG A 121 -1.80 6.60 15.11
C ARG A 121 -3.06 7.46 14.91
N PHE A 122 -3.84 7.22 13.86
CA PHE A 122 -5.08 7.96 13.54
C PHE A 122 -4.94 9.49 13.44
N GLN A 123 -3.72 10.03 13.28
CA GLN A 123 -3.48 11.47 13.46
C GLN A 123 -4.02 12.35 12.32
N SER A 124 -4.27 11.81 11.12
CA SER A 124 -4.83 12.63 10.01
C SER A 124 -5.17 11.83 8.76
N ARG A 125 -6.35 12.12 8.20
CA ARG A 125 -6.89 11.51 6.98
C ARG A 125 -6.10 11.89 5.72
N THR A 126 -5.56 13.10 5.69
CA THR A 126 -4.79 13.64 4.55
C THR A 126 -3.52 12.85 4.29
N TYR A 127 -2.85 12.34 5.33
CA TYR A 127 -1.63 11.55 5.17
C TYR A 127 -1.90 10.21 4.50
N GLY A 128 -3.06 9.60 4.74
CA GLY A 128 -3.46 8.37 4.05
C GLY A 128 -3.61 8.59 2.54
N VAL A 129 -4.25 9.70 2.14
CA VAL A 129 -4.42 10.05 0.72
C VAL A 129 -3.08 10.38 0.06
N VAL A 130 -2.23 11.16 0.74
CA VAL A 130 -0.89 11.50 0.22
C VAL A 130 -0.01 10.25 0.12
N ALA A 131 -0.09 9.34 1.08
CA ALA A 131 0.66 8.08 1.03
C ALA A 131 0.18 7.17 -0.11
N LEU A 132 -1.13 7.12 -0.33
CA LEU A 132 -1.72 6.37 -1.44
C LEU A 132 -1.29 6.94 -2.80
N SER A 133 -1.27 8.26 -2.96
CA SER A 133 -0.82 8.88 -4.21
C SER A 133 0.69 8.71 -4.45
N VAL A 134 1.51 8.77 -3.40
CA VAL A 134 2.94 8.45 -3.48
C VAL A 134 3.16 6.97 -3.85
N GLY A 135 2.39 6.06 -3.25
CA GLY A 135 2.41 4.63 -3.61
C GLY A 135 1.97 4.38 -5.05
N MET A 136 1.04 5.19 -5.57
CA MET A 136 0.65 5.14 -6.98
C MET A 136 1.81 5.54 -7.91
N LEU A 137 2.69 6.46 -7.50
CA LEU A 137 3.90 6.77 -8.26
C LEU A 137 4.85 5.56 -8.36
N ALA A 138 4.92 4.73 -7.32
CA ALA A 138 5.71 3.51 -7.31
C ALA A 138 5.13 2.40 -8.22
N SER A 139 3.84 2.46 -8.54
CA SER A 139 3.18 1.51 -9.45
C SER A 139 3.69 1.55 -10.89
N LEU A 140 4.42 2.61 -11.27
CA LEU A 140 5.10 2.70 -12.56
C LEU A 140 6.22 1.66 -12.72
N THR A 141 6.64 1.04 -11.62
CA THR A 141 7.52 -0.14 -11.67
C THR A 141 6.66 -1.39 -11.88
N CYS A 142 6.95 -2.16 -12.94
CA CYS A 142 6.10 -3.23 -13.47
C CYS A 142 5.70 -4.32 -12.47
N TYR A 143 6.47 -4.53 -11.40
CA TYR A 143 6.18 -5.54 -10.38
C TYR A 143 5.29 -5.03 -9.24
N CYS A 144 5.34 -3.72 -8.93
CA CYS A 144 4.58 -3.11 -7.84
C CYS A 144 3.19 -2.62 -8.26
N ALA A 145 2.87 -2.67 -9.56
CA ALA A 145 1.59 -2.23 -10.11
C ALA A 145 0.37 -2.92 -9.47
N PRO A 146 0.24 -4.27 -9.48
CA PRO A 146 -0.97 -4.92 -8.98
C PRO A 146 -1.15 -4.74 -7.46
N THR A 147 -0.06 -4.77 -6.69
CA THR A 147 -0.11 -4.59 -5.23
C THR A 147 -0.49 -3.16 -4.85
N SER A 148 0.10 -2.16 -5.51
CA SER A 148 -0.21 -0.75 -5.27
C SER A 148 -1.66 -0.42 -5.62
N ILE A 149 -2.18 -0.96 -6.73
CA ILE A 149 -3.58 -0.78 -7.13
C ILE A 149 -4.51 -1.43 -6.10
N ALA A 150 -4.21 -2.65 -5.65
CA ALA A 150 -5.02 -3.34 -4.65
C ALA A 150 -5.08 -2.56 -3.32
N LEU A 151 -3.94 -2.09 -2.81
CA LEU A 151 -3.90 -1.27 -1.59
C LEU A 151 -4.60 0.08 -1.77
N LEU A 152 -4.52 0.68 -2.96
CA LEU A 152 -5.18 1.93 -3.24
C LEU A 152 -6.69 1.79 -3.22
N ILE A 153 -7.24 0.80 -3.92
CA ILE A 153 -8.68 0.53 -3.94
C ILE A 153 -9.16 0.18 -2.52
N TYR A 154 -8.47 -0.73 -1.85
CA TYR A 154 -8.84 -1.17 -0.51
C TYR A 154 -8.75 -0.04 0.52
N GLY A 155 -7.67 0.75 0.47
CA GLY A 155 -7.48 1.93 1.31
C GLY A 155 -8.56 2.98 1.10
N LEU A 156 -8.95 3.24 -0.16
CA LEU A 156 -10.01 4.20 -0.48
C LEU A 156 -11.37 3.75 0.07
N ILE A 157 -11.72 2.47 -0.13
CA ILE A 157 -12.98 1.90 0.35
C ILE A 157 -13.08 2.04 1.88
N VAL A 158 -12.02 1.70 2.61
CA VAL A 158 -12.02 1.79 4.08
C VAL A 158 -12.02 3.25 4.55
N LEU A 159 -11.26 4.14 3.90
CA LEU A 159 -11.20 5.56 4.25
C LEU A 159 -12.49 6.33 3.95
N MET A 160 -13.30 5.87 2.98
CA MET A 160 -14.59 6.47 2.66
C MET A 160 -15.72 6.00 3.58
N ASN A 161 -15.50 4.95 4.37
CA ASN A 161 -16.52 4.41 5.24
C ASN A 161 -16.90 5.39 6.38
N GLU A 162 -18.18 5.72 6.52
CA GLU A 162 -18.70 6.75 7.43
C GLU A 162 -18.27 6.57 8.90
N PRO A 163 -18.41 5.38 9.53
CA PRO A 163 -17.91 5.09 10.87
C PRO A 163 -16.41 5.35 11.04
N VAL A 164 -15.59 5.06 10.02
CA VAL A 164 -14.15 5.36 10.05
C VAL A 164 -13.94 6.88 10.08
N GLN A 165 -14.69 7.63 9.28
CA GLN A 165 -14.63 9.09 9.30
C GLN A 165 -15.02 9.68 10.65
N ARG A 166 -16.06 9.12 11.29
CA ARG A 166 -16.50 9.56 12.63
C ARG A 166 -15.43 9.26 13.69
N ALA A 167 -14.80 8.09 13.64
CA ALA A 167 -13.70 7.75 14.55
C ALA A 167 -12.52 8.73 14.41
N PHE A 168 -12.14 9.09 13.18
CA PHE A 168 -11.09 10.09 12.95
C PHE A 168 -11.44 11.48 13.49
N ARG A 169 -12.72 11.90 13.42
CA ARG A 169 -13.16 13.17 14.01
C ARG A 169 -13.07 13.14 15.54
N LEU A 170 -13.52 12.05 16.16
CA LEU A 170 -13.42 11.88 17.62
C LEU A 170 -11.97 11.96 18.11
N VAL A 171 -11.01 11.36 17.40
CA VAL A 171 -9.58 11.50 17.72
C VAL A 171 -9.08 12.94 17.56
N GLN A 172 -9.53 13.65 16.52
CA GLN A 172 -9.18 15.07 16.34
C GLN A 172 -9.75 15.97 17.44
N ASP A 173 -10.91 15.62 17.98
CA ASP A 173 -11.54 16.30 19.11
C ASP A 173 -10.90 15.93 20.46
N GLY A 174 -9.87 15.07 20.46
CA GLY A 174 -9.12 14.67 21.65
C GLY A 174 -9.75 13.51 22.43
N ALA A 175 -10.76 12.83 21.87
CA ALA A 175 -11.35 11.66 22.51
C ALA A 175 -10.33 10.52 22.62
N SER A 176 -10.30 9.88 23.78
CA SER A 176 -9.42 8.72 24.01
C SER A 176 -9.94 7.48 23.26
N VAL A 177 -9.05 6.50 23.03
CA VAL A 177 -9.42 5.25 22.35
C VAL A 177 -10.53 4.49 23.06
N GLU A 178 -10.51 4.51 24.40
CA GLU A 178 -11.52 3.86 25.24
C GLU A 178 -12.89 4.54 25.11
N GLU A 179 -12.88 5.87 24.97
CA GLU A 179 -14.09 6.67 24.80
C GLU A 179 -14.71 6.44 23.42
N MET A 180 -13.88 6.24 22.38
CA MET A 180 -14.34 5.80 21.06
C MET A 180 -14.95 4.40 21.09
N GLU A 181 -14.31 3.43 21.76
CA GLU A 181 -14.85 2.08 21.90
C GLU A 181 -16.19 2.10 22.64
N ARG A 182 -16.33 2.95 23.66
CA ARG A 182 -17.57 3.12 24.41
C ARG A 182 -18.66 3.80 23.57
N ALA A 183 -18.32 4.86 22.83
CA ALA A 183 -19.25 5.56 21.94
C ALA A 183 -19.76 4.66 20.80
N MET A 184 -18.90 3.80 20.25
CA MET A 184 -19.28 2.85 19.19
C MET A 184 -20.08 1.64 19.71
N ARG A 185 -20.04 1.35 21.02
CA ARG A 185 -20.86 0.29 21.64
C ARG A 185 -22.29 0.72 21.97
N MET A 186 -22.58 2.01 22.06
CA MET A 186 -23.93 2.48 22.37
C MET A 186 -24.70 2.75 21.06
N PRO A 187 -25.63 1.86 20.66
CA PRO A 187 -26.51 2.14 19.54
C PRO A 187 -27.39 3.34 19.91
N GLY A 188 -27.24 4.44 19.16
CA GLY A 188 -28.09 5.64 19.26
C GLY A 188 -29.40 5.48 18.51
#